data_AF-A0A7C4R857-F1
#
_entry.id   AF-A0A7C4R857-F1
#
_cell.length_a   1.000
_cell.length_b   1.000
_cell.length_c   1.000
_cell.angle_alpha   90.00
_cell.angle_beta   90.00
_cell.angle_gamma   90.00
#
_symmetry.space_group_name_H-M   'P 1'
#
loop_
_entity.id
_entity.type
_entity.pdbx_description
1 polymer ?
#
loop_
_entity_poly.entity_id
_entity_poly.type
_entity_poly.pdbx_seq_one_letter_code
_entity_poly.pdbx_strand_id
1 'polypeptide(L)'
;MLFSGVIEGYDVLSNLSGSPSLLHTLFDEFTPPLQKGKKESDWYWFDMLHYRWTGKFAANLVNSAKYDVQIAYAFGYLTHIATDVIGHGYVNQIVGGPYRMHMQRHATVENYIDSWKFYKVYSESINSKLNSILELPSSLPSEIVNLLHDSFKQTYQYTPHPSRINRAYGGFFKPEDIYATYEVYKFVTEVLGSMNIKPPEEPFSGVLDILSDALRGIKPPPSPPRPRRMCSFEDIMALGLTEESRECYEEFVKSIEEWLEYLGDLLKWTFETILAIIDFISSLLLTIPIMILIAILYGIQLALYTLLRQFRQTLVLAGLLYPEPDELNSAHGRNLITNYQCNAIVDFKGYPRTHSCELNNLQCPRTSIEEPGTLPALNARSADTNPDNFIFLEPFNQQTLSYLREYAKAPTPDRTRELEASGYTLGNAVSLSYWMILNALLKKDLDIVFTDWNLDSDRGYGYKCWYWDPQTRKDSYVQYIYV
;
A
#
# COMPACT_ATOMS: atom_id res chain seq x y z
N MET A 1 43.30 4.17 10.45
CA MET A 1 42.19 5.14 10.27
C MET A 1 41.32 4.76 9.06
N LEU A 2 40.79 3.53 9.01
CA LEU A 2 40.00 3.03 7.86
C LEU A 2 38.58 2.59 8.25
N PHE A 3 38.24 2.69 9.54
CA PHE A 3 36.99 2.16 10.11
C PHE A 3 36.21 3.17 10.97
N SER A 4 36.63 4.44 11.00
CA SER A 4 35.93 5.50 11.75
C SER A 4 34.51 5.73 11.23
N GLY A 5 34.35 5.80 9.90
CA GLY A 5 33.05 6.01 9.26
C GLY A 5 32.13 4.77 9.23
N VAL A 6 32.66 3.58 9.54
CA VAL A 6 31.87 2.35 9.67
C VAL A 6 31.25 2.25 11.07
N ILE A 7 31.93 2.80 12.08
CA ILE A 7 31.43 2.90 13.47
C ILE A 7 30.38 4.01 13.60
N GLU A 8 30.49 5.10 12.84
CA GLU A 8 29.45 6.16 12.80
C GLU A 8 28.14 5.67 12.12
N GLY A 9 28.22 4.75 11.15
CA GLY A 9 27.04 4.10 10.57
C GLY A 9 26.34 3.10 11.51
N TYR A 10 27.07 2.54 12.49
CA TYR A 10 26.57 1.63 13.53
C TYR A 10 25.71 2.35 14.58
N ASP A 11 26.02 3.62 14.92
CA ASP A 11 25.21 4.45 15.84
C ASP A 11 23.86 4.92 15.22
N VAL A 12 23.76 4.96 13.89
CA VAL A 12 22.51 5.33 13.19
C VAL A 12 21.53 4.15 13.16
N LEU A 13 22.02 2.93 12.99
CA LEU A 13 21.20 1.71 12.91
C LEU A 13 20.79 1.18 14.30
N SER A 14 21.58 1.43 15.34
CA SER A 14 21.27 1.05 16.73
C SER A 14 20.27 1.99 17.42
N ASN A 15 19.95 3.14 16.82
CA ASN A 15 18.92 4.08 17.29
C ASN A 15 17.49 3.77 16.80
N LEU A 16 17.26 2.60 16.19
CA LEU A 16 15.94 2.16 15.71
C LEU A 16 15.01 1.62 16.81
N SER A 17 15.39 1.69 18.09
CA SER A 17 14.58 1.29 19.25
C SER A 17 13.29 2.10 19.44
N GLY A 18 13.01 3.08 18.58
CA GLY A 18 11.70 3.76 18.44
C GLY A 18 10.83 3.30 17.26
N SER A 19 11.23 2.26 16.51
CA SER A 19 10.78 2.02 15.12
C SER A 19 9.26 1.83 14.88
N PRO A 20 8.48 1.12 15.71
CA PRO A 20 7.03 1.05 15.49
C PRO A 20 6.36 2.43 15.58
N SER A 21 6.77 3.24 16.58
CA SER A 21 6.33 4.64 16.67
C SER A 21 6.91 5.50 15.55
N LEU A 22 8.13 5.21 15.07
CA LEU A 22 8.78 5.95 13.98
C LEU A 22 8.14 5.68 12.61
N LEU A 23 7.76 4.42 12.32
CA LEU A 23 7.06 4.04 11.11
C LEU A 23 5.63 4.56 11.12
N HIS A 24 4.92 4.46 12.26
CA HIS A 24 3.65 5.15 12.43
C HIS A 24 3.81 6.66 12.24
N THR A 25 4.83 7.29 12.83
CA THR A 25 5.13 8.72 12.65
C THR A 25 5.43 9.05 11.18
N LEU A 26 6.17 8.21 10.48
CA LEU A 26 6.46 8.38 9.05
C LEU A 26 5.17 8.36 8.24
N PHE A 27 4.29 7.40 8.48
CA PHE A 27 2.99 7.37 7.82
C PHE A 27 2.14 8.57 8.25
N ASP A 28 2.14 8.99 9.52
CA ASP A 28 1.37 10.14 10.02
C ASP A 28 1.75 11.48 9.34
N GLU A 29 2.95 11.60 8.77
CA GLU A 29 3.32 12.75 7.93
C GLU A 29 2.51 12.82 6.62
N PHE A 30 2.10 11.66 6.10
CA PHE A 30 1.24 11.55 4.93
C PHE A 30 -0.25 11.73 5.28
N THR A 31 -0.59 11.98 6.55
CA THR A 31 -1.99 12.09 6.97
C THR A 31 -2.65 13.24 6.24
N PRO A 32 -3.73 12.97 5.47
CA PRO A 32 -4.45 14.01 4.78
C PRO A 32 -4.83 15.12 5.75
N PRO A 33 -4.38 16.37 5.51
CA PRO A 33 -4.66 17.50 6.39
C PRO A 33 -6.16 17.77 6.59
N LEU A 34 -7.00 17.27 5.67
CA LEU A 34 -8.46 17.19 5.81
C LEU A 34 -8.89 16.56 7.15
N GLN A 35 -8.22 15.51 7.62
CA GLN A 35 -8.58 14.82 8.87
C GLN A 35 -8.49 15.76 10.08
N LYS A 36 -7.55 16.71 10.04
CA LYS A 36 -7.35 17.74 11.08
C LYS A 36 -8.18 19.00 10.82
N GLY A 37 -9.11 18.97 9.87
CA GLY A 37 -9.95 20.11 9.48
C GLY A 37 -9.16 21.27 8.87
N LYS A 38 -7.96 21.02 8.34
CA LYS A 38 -7.13 22.07 7.72
C LYS A 38 -7.70 22.47 6.36
N LYS A 39 -7.42 23.71 5.95
CA LYS A 39 -7.84 24.25 4.66
C LYS A 39 -7.06 23.60 3.52
N GLU A 40 -7.64 23.57 2.32
CA GLU A 40 -7.01 23.00 1.11
C GLU A 40 -5.63 23.60 0.79
N SER A 41 -5.35 24.83 1.23
CA SER A 41 -4.03 25.46 1.13
C SER A 41 -2.90 24.67 1.80
N ASP A 42 -3.24 23.88 2.82
CA ASP A 42 -2.32 23.05 3.61
C ASP A 42 -2.31 21.58 3.15
N TRP A 43 -3.12 21.21 2.17
CA TRP A 43 -3.24 19.83 1.68
C TRP A 43 -2.10 19.45 0.75
N TYR A 44 -1.91 18.16 0.52
CA TYR A 44 -1.06 17.67 -0.56
C TYR A 44 -1.81 17.68 -1.90
N TRP A 45 -1.08 17.74 -3.01
CA TRP A 45 -1.71 17.65 -4.33
C TRP A 45 -2.33 16.26 -4.59
N PHE A 46 -1.77 15.19 -4.03
CA PHE A 46 -2.38 13.86 -4.14
C PHE A 46 -3.74 13.81 -3.42
N ASP A 47 -3.87 14.43 -2.23
CA ASP A 47 -5.16 14.56 -1.53
C ASP A 47 -6.20 15.27 -2.41
N MET A 48 -5.80 16.36 -3.08
CA MET A 48 -6.71 17.08 -3.96
C MET A 48 -7.22 16.19 -5.09
N LEU A 49 -6.34 15.42 -5.72
CA LEU A 49 -6.71 14.54 -6.83
C LEU A 49 -7.62 13.38 -6.43
N HIS A 50 -7.73 13.07 -5.13
CA HIS A 50 -8.64 12.02 -4.61
C HIS A 50 -9.92 12.59 -3.99
N TYR A 51 -9.91 13.84 -3.50
CA TYR A 51 -11.00 14.39 -2.70
C TYR A 51 -11.74 15.58 -3.30
N ARG A 52 -11.18 16.23 -4.33
CA ARG A 52 -11.71 17.51 -4.85
C ARG A 52 -11.58 17.57 -6.37
N TRP A 53 -12.71 17.78 -7.06
CA TRP A 53 -12.71 18.08 -8.50
C TRP A 53 -12.06 16.98 -9.37
N THR A 54 -12.16 15.72 -8.92
CA THR A 54 -11.48 14.56 -9.52
C THR A 54 -11.94 14.27 -10.95
N GLY A 55 -13.25 14.29 -11.19
CA GLY A 55 -13.88 14.17 -12.49
C GLY A 55 -13.67 15.40 -13.37
N LYS A 56 -13.71 16.61 -12.81
CA LYS A 56 -13.39 17.85 -13.54
C LYS A 56 -11.94 17.86 -14.05
N PHE A 57 -11.00 17.40 -13.23
CA PHE A 57 -9.60 17.23 -13.64
C PHE A 57 -9.49 16.22 -14.78
N ALA A 58 -10.15 15.06 -14.67
CA ALA A 58 -10.21 14.06 -15.72
C ALA A 58 -10.83 14.60 -17.03
N ALA A 59 -11.90 15.39 -16.92
CA ALA A 59 -12.52 16.04 -18.06
C ALA A 59 -11.55 16.98 -18.78
N ASN A 60 -10.79 17.78 -18.02
CA ASN A 60 -9.79 18.68 -18.57
C ASN A 60 -8.63 17.93 -19.23
N LEU A 61 -8.14 16.83 -18.63
CA LEU A 61 -7.15 15.95 -19.24
C LEU A 61 -7.63 15.39 -20.58
N VAL A 62 -8.82 14.77 -20.60
CA VAL A 62 -9.38 14.14 -21.80
C VAL A 62 -9.69 15.16 -22.90
N ASN A 63 -10.20 16.34 -22.55
CA ASN A 63 -10.55 17.37 -23.54
C ASN A 63 -9.33 18.14 -24.05
N SER A 64 -8.24 18.18 -23.30
CA SER A 64 -6.99 18.85 -23.69
C SER A 64 -6.02 17.95 -24.45
N ALA A 65 -6.19 16.62 -24.36
CA ALA A 65 -5.38 15.65 -25.08
C ALA A 65 -5.60 15.74 -26.61
N LYS A 66 -4.52 15.97 -27.36
CA LYS A 66 -4.53 16.12 -28.83
C LYS A 66 -3.71 15.06 -29.55
N TYR A 67 -2.66 14.56 -28.92
CA TYR A 67 -1.74 13.57 -29.48
C TYR A 67 -1.99 12.18 -28.90
N ASP A 68 -1.65 11.12 -29.63
CA ASP A 68 -1.88 9.73 -29.20
C ASP A 68 -1.32 9.44 -27.79
N VAL A 69 -0.13 9.96 -27.48
CA VAL A 69 0.49 9.81 -26.15
C VAL A 69 -0.34 10.47 -25.04
N GLN A 70 -0.89 11.67 -25.31
CA GLN A 70 -1.76 12.40 -24.38
C GLN A 70 -3.10 11.70 -24.19
N ILE A 71 -3.67 11.17 -25.29
CA ILE A 71 -4.92 10.43 -25.26
C ILE A 71 -4.76 9.13 -24.45
N ALA A 72 -3.67 8.39 -24.68
CA ALA A 72 -3.34 7.20 -23.92
C ALA A 72 -3.20 7.49 -22.43
N TYR A 73 -2.48 8.57 -22.07
CA TYR A 73 -2.35 9.00 -20.68
C TYR A 73 -3.70 9.38 -20.05
N ALA A 74 -4.51 10.20 -20.74
CA ALA A 74 -5.81 10.65 -20.26
C ALA A 74 -6.80 9.49 -20.07
N PHE A 75 -6.81 8.51 -20.99
CA PHE A 75 -7.63 7.31 -20.84
C PHE A 75 -7.10 6.36 -19.77
N GLY A 76 -5.77 6.23 -19.61
CA GLY A 76 -5.18 5.54 -18.47
C GLY A 76 -5.62 6.15 -17.14
N TYR A 77 -5.67 7.48 -17.04
CA TYR A 77 -6.19 8.18 -15.86
C TYR A 77 -7.67 7.87 -15.58
N LEU A 78 -8.50 7.68 -16.62
CA LEU A 78 -9.89 7.23 -16.42
C LEU A 78 -9.96 5.81 -15.84
N THR A 79 -9.04 4.92 -16.20
CA THR A 79 -9.01 3.57 -15.59
C THR A 79 -8.63 3.61 -14.10
N HIS A 80 -7.80 4.57 -13.70
CA HIS A 80 -7.50 4.83 -12.29
C HIS A 80 -8.76 5.27 -11.55
N ILE A 81 -9.48 6.29 -12.03
CA ILE A 81 -10.76 6.72 -11.42
C ILE A 81 -11.75 5.55 -11.33
N ALA A 82 -11.93 4.78 -12.40
CA ALA A 82 -12.85 3.64 -12.41
C ALA A 82 -12.46 2.57 -11.39
N THR A 83 -11.17 2.30 -11.26
CA THR A 83 -10.64 1.31 -10.32
C THR A 83 -10.81 1.79 -8.89
N ASP A 84 -10.49 3.04 -8.60
CA ASP A 84 -10.53 3.56 -7.23
C ASP A 84 -11.97 3.63 -6.69
N VAL A 85 -12.89 4.16 -7.51
CA VAL A 85 -14.33 4.27 -7.15
C VAL A 85 -14.93 2.92 -6.76
N ILE A 86 -14.48 1.84 -7.40
CA ILE A 86 -14.97 0.48 -7.14
C ILE A 86 -14.13 -0.23 -6.08
N GLY A 87 -12.81 -0.04 -6.11
CA GLY A 87 -11.81 -0.81 -5.38
C GLY A 87 -11.60 -0.31 -3.95
N HIS A 88 -11.58 1.00 -3.69
CA HIS A 88 -11.33 1.50 -2.34
C HIS A 88 -12.39 1.04 -1.34
N GLY A 89 -13.65 0.90 -1.77
CA GLY A 89 -14.68 0.32 -0.91
C GLY A 89 -14.33 -1.12 -0.45
N TYR A 90 -13.73 -1.93 -1.33
CA TYR A 90 -13.23 -3.27 -0.98
C TYR A 90 -12.02 -3.19 -0.04
N VAL A 91 -11.03 -2.34 -0.36
CA VAL A 91 -9.86 -2.10 0.49
C VAL A 91 -10.30 -1.66 1.89
N ASN A 92 -11.23 -0.71 1.98
CA ASN A 92 -11.79 -0.19 3.22
C ASN A 92 -12.55 -1.26 4.02
N GLN A 93 -13.07 -2.33 3.39
CA GLN A 93 -13.64 -3.48 4.11
C GLN A 93 -12.60 -4.34 4.84
N ILE A 94 -11.35 -4.34 4.35
CA ILE A 94 -10.20 -5.04 4.96
C ILE A 94 -9.50 -4.12 5.97
N VAL A 95 -9.36 -2.85 5.62
CA VAL A 95 -8.70 -1.84 6.45
C VAL A 95 -9.55 -1.53 7.68
N GLY A 96 -10.88 -1.41 7.54
CA GLY A 96 -11.78 -0.98 8.61
C GLY A 96 -12.05 0.52 8.64
N GLY A 97 -11.48 1.28 7.71
CA GLY A 97 -11.64 2.73 7.59
C GLY A 97 -10.95 3.24 6.31
N PRO A 98 -11.18 4.49 5.91
CA PRO A 98 -10.60 5.07 4.71
C PRO A 98 -9.13 5.40 4.88
N TYR A 99 -8.44 5.62 3.75
CA TYR A 99 -7.04 6.05 3.69
C TYR A 99 -6.74 7.19 4.66
N ARG A 100 -7.54 8.28 4.66
CA ARG A 100 -7.34 9.45 5.53
C ARG A 100 -7.32 9.18 7.03
N MET A 101 -7.78 8.00 7.47
CA MET A 101 -7.77 7.59 8.87
C MET A 101 -6.81 6.42 9.12
N HIS A 102 -6.38 5.68 8.09
CA HIS A 102 -5.65 4.41 8.25
C HIS A 102 -4.59 4.18 7.17
N MET A 103 -3.85 5.22 6.74
CA MET A 103 -2.94 5.10 5.58
C MET A 103 -1.97 3.94 5.65
N GLN A 104 -1.33 3.67 6.80
CA GLN A 104 -0.33 2.60 6.87
C GLN A 104 -0.98 1.24 6.57
N ARG A 105 -2.13 0.96 7.19
CA ARG A 105 -2.88 -0.28 6.93
C ARG A 105 -3.40 -0.31 5.50
N HIS A 106 -3.84 0.84 4.98
CA HIS A 106 -4.31 0.99 3.61
C HIS A 106 -3.20 0.62 2.60
N ALA A 107 -2.03 1.24 2.71
CA ALA A 107 -0.85 0.93 1.89
C ALA A 107 -0.42 -0.53 2.02
N THR A 108 -0.48 -1.08 3.24
CA THR A 108 -0.18 -2.51 3.47
C THR A 108 -1.15 -3.41 2.69
N VAL A 109 -2.46 -3.17 2.82
CA VAL A 109 -3.50 -3.96 2.15
C VAL A 109 -3.37 -3.84 0.63
N GLU A 110 -3.16 -2.63 0.10
CA GLU A 110 -2.98 -2.39 -1.33
C GLU A 110 -1.75 -3.13 -1.88
N ASN A 111 -0.61 -3.08 -1.20
CA ASN A 111 0.59 -3.82 -1.61
C ASN A 111 0.33 -5.33 -1.72
N TYR A 112 -0.46 -5.89 -0.79
CA TYR A 112 -0.83 -7.31 -0.84
C TYR A 112 -1.81 -7.63 -1.98
N ILE A 113 -2.81 -6.78 -2.21
CA ILE A 113 -3.77 -6.94 -3.32
C ILE A 113 -3.06 -6.85 -4.67
N ASP A 114 -2.19 -5.85 -4.85
CA ASP A 114 -1.43 -5.63 -6.07
C ASP A 114 -0.51 -6.82 -6.36
N SER A 115 0.25 -7.25 -5.36
CA SER A 115 1.16 -8.40 -5.50
C SER A 115 0.41 -9.69 -5.80
N TRP A 116 -0.74 -9.90 -5.15
CA TRP A 116 -1.59 -11.05 -5.40
C TRP A 116 -2.13 -11.07 -6.82
N LYS A 117 -2.66 -9.93 -7.27
CA LYS A 117 -3.24 -9.82 -8.61
C LYS A 117 -2.16 -9.97 -9.67
N PHE A 118 -1.03 -9.30 -9.48
CA PHE A 118 0.12 -9.35 -10.36
C PHE A 118 0.64 -10.78 -10.49
N TYR A 119 0.84 -11.48 -9.37
CA TYR A 119 1.28 -12.87 -9.38
C TYR A 119 0.29 -13.80 -10.09
N LYS A 120 -1.02 -13.61 -9.90
CA LYS A 120 -2.03 -14.39 -10.63
C LYS A 120 -1.98 -14.21 -12.14
N VAL A 121 -1.66 -13.00 -12.61
CA VAL A 121 -1.62 -12.70 -14.05
C VAL A 121 -0.31 -13.15 -14.68
N TYR A 122 0.82 -12.88 -14.02
CA TYR A 122 2.16 -13.05 -14.61
C TYR A 122 2.93 -14.26 -14.08
N SER A 123 2.44 -14.92 -13.02
CA SER A 123 3.16 -16.00 -12.31
C SER A 123 4.56 -15.61 -11.85
N GLU A 124 4.81 -14.32 -11.65
CA GLU A 124 6.09 -13.72 -11.31
C GLU A 124 5.91 -12.70 -10.17
N SER A 125 6.98 -12.45 -9.43
CA SER A 125 6.97 -11.41 -8.39
C SER A 125 6.85 -10.03 -9.01
N ILE A 126 6.01 -9.18 -8.41
CA ILE A 126 5.92 -7.77 -8.79
C ILE A 126 7.27 -7.07 -8.63
N ASN A 127 8.06 -7.47 -7.61
CA ASN A 127 9.40 -6.93 -7.33
C ASN A 127 10.48 -7.37 -8.33
N SER A 128 10.23 -8.34 -9.22
CA SER A 128 11.17 -8.69 -10.29
C SER A 128 10.69 -8.26 -11.67
N LYS A 129 9.37 -8.33 -11.92
CA LYS A 129 8.85 -8.26 -13.28
C LYS A 129 8.24 -6.91 -13.64
N LEU A 130 7.70 -6.15 -12.67
CA LEU A 130 6.96 -4.91 -12.93
C LEU A 130 7.76 -3.91 -13.77
N ASN A 131 9.00 -3.60 -13.35
CA ASN A 131 9.84 -2.64 -14.07
C ASN A 131 10.06 -3.03 -15.55
N SER A 132 10.20 -4.32 -15.84
CA SER A 132 10.35 -4.81 -17.22
C SER A 132 9.07 -4.73 -18.06
N ILE A 133 7.90 -4.68 -17.42
CA ILE A 133 6.60 -4.57 -18.11
C ILE A 133 6.25 -3.10 -18.37
N LEU A 134 6.60 -2.21 -17.44
CA LEU A 134 6.23 -0.79 -17.56
C LEU A 134 6.98 -0.09 -18.71
N GLU A 135 8.17 -0.57 -19.08
CA GLU A 135 9.00 -0.02 -20.17
C GLU A 135 9.10 1.52 -20.11
N LEU A 136 9.27 2.07 -18.90
CA LEU A 136 9.23 3.51 -18.64
C LEU A 136 10.27 4.25 -19.50
N PRO A 137 9.89 5.31 -20.24
CA PRO A 137 10.82 6.03 -21.09
C PRO A 137 11.98 6.67 -20.29
N SER A 138 13.06 7.01 -20.98
CA SER A 138 14.22 7.69 -20.37
C SER A 138 13.83 8.99 -19.66
N SER A 139 12.90 9.75 -20.27
CA SER A 139 12.29 10.95 -19.73
C SER A 139 10.79 10.98 -20.05
N LEU A 140 10.00 11.68 -19.24
CA LEU A 140 8.58 11.89 -19.51
C LEU A 140 8.42 12.77 -20.78
N PRO A 141 7.54 12.44 -21.73
CA PRO A 141 7.32 13.29 -22.90
C PRO A 141 6.81 14.68 -22.51
N SER A 142 7.34 15.72 -23.14
CA SER A 142 6.99 17.12 -22.85
C SER A 142 5.51 17.42 -23.04
N GLU A 143 4.87 16.70 -23.97
CA GLU A 143 3.46 16.75 -24.29
C GLU A 143 2.60 16.30 -23.10
N ILE A 144 3.06 15.33 -22.31
CA ILE A 144 2.39 14.89 -21.09
C ILE A 144 2.60 15.90 -19.96
N VAL A 145 3.80 16.44 -19.82
CA VAL A 145 4.10 17.47 -18.81
C VAL A 145 3.23 18.71 -19.02
N ASN A 146 3.14 19.20 -20.25
CA ASN A 146 2.30 20.34 -20.59
C ASN A 146 0.82 20.02 -20.36
N LEU A 147 0.36 18.82 -20.76
CA LEU A 147 -1.02 18.38 -20.54
C LEU A 147 -1.38 18.41 -19.04
N LEU A 148 -0.53 17.84 -18.20
CA LEU A 148 -0.72 17.80 -16.74
C LEU A 148 -0.74 19.21 -16.15
N HIS A 149 0.29 20.01 -16.43
CA HIS A 149 0.42 21.37 -15.94
C HIS A 149 -0.81 22.23 -16.29
N ASP A 150 -1.24 22.18 -17.55
CA ASP A 150 -2.37 22.98 -18.03
C ASP A 150 -3.69 22.49 -17.45
N SER A 151 -3.87 21.17 -17.31
CA SER A 151 -5.07 20.57 -16.70
C SER A 151 -5.17 20.91 -15.21
N PHE A 152 -4.06 20.95 -14.47
CA PHE A 152 -4.05 21.42 -13.08
C PHE A 152 -4.52 22.87 -13.00
N LYS A 153 -3.93 23.77 -13.79
CA LYS A 153 -4.33 25.18 -13.82
C LYS A 153 -5.79 25.36 -14.21
N GLN A 154 -6.24 24.70 -15.27
CA GLN A 154 -7.61 24.80 -15.74
C GLN A 154 -8.62 24.34 -14.69
N THR A 155 -8.27 23.33 -13.90
CA THR A 155 -9.16 22.76 -12.88
C THR A 155 -9.19 23.61 -11.61
N TYR A 156 -8.03 24.04 -11.12
CA TYR A 156 -7.87 24.54 -9.75
C TYR A 156 -7.53 26.02 -9.60
N GLN A 157 -7.20 26.75 -10.67
CA GLN A 157 -6.75 28.16 -10.55
C GLN A 157 -7.73 29.10 -9.84
N TYR A 158 -9.04 28.78 -9.89
CA TYR A 158 -10.11 29.58 -9.28
C TYR A 158 -10.81 28.86 -8.12
N THR A 159 -10.26 27.75 -7.63
CA THR A 159 -10.79 27.01 -6.48
C THR A 159 -9.74 26.93 -5.38
N PRO A 160 -10.12 26.68 -4.11
CA PRO A 160 -9.14 26.39 -3.06
C PRO A 160 -8.27 25.19 -3.43
N HIS A 161 -6.95 25.33 -3.29
CA HIS A 161 -5.97 24.31 -3.66
C HIS A 161 -4.67 24.44 -2.84
N PRO A 162 -3.80 23.42 -2.85
CA PRO A 162 -2.52 23.38 -2.13
C PRO A 162 -1.60 24.56 -2.45
N SER A 163 -0.99 25.09 -1.39
CA SER A 163 0.02 26.15 -1.46
C SER A 163 1.28 25.83 -0.65
N ARG A 164 1.48 24.54 -0.32
CA ARG A 164 2.62 24.07 0.48
C ARG A 164 3.95 24.26 -0.24
N ILE A 165 3.96 23.98 -1.55
CA ILE A 165 5.11 24.15 -2.43
C ILE A 165 4.85 25.32 -3.38
N ASN A 166 5.90 25.86 -4.02
CA ASN A 166 5.76 26.82 -5.11
C ASN A 166 4.83 28.02 -4.83
N ARG A 167 4.82 28.58 -3.62
CA ARG A 167 3.96 29.72 -3.24
C ARG A 167 4.05 30.90 -4.20
N ALA A 168 5.26 31.23 -4.68
CA ALA A 168 5.48 32.29 -5.65
C ALA A 168 4.87 32.00 -7.03
N TYR A 169 4.57 30.73 -7.33
CA TYR A 169 3.88 30.26 -8.53
C TYR A 169 2.44 29.81 -8.20
N GLY A 170 1.84 30.40 -7.15
CA GLY A 170 0.47 30.15 -6.76
C GLY A 170 0.19 28.75 -6.23
N GLY A 171 1.21 27.98 -5.80
CA GLY A 171 1.00 26.63 -5.26
C GLY A 171 1.05 25.49 -6.29
N PHE A 172 1.00 25.82 -7.58
CA PHE A 172 1.01 24.85 -8.68
C PHE A 172 2.38 24.21 -8.88
N PHE A 173 2.38 22.99 -9.40
CA PHE A 173 3.58 22.38 -9.97
C PHE A 173 4.05 23.18 -11.18
N LYS A 174 5.36 23.41 -11.27
CA LYS A 174 6.01 23.85 -12.49
C LYS A 174 6.30 22.62 -13.36
N PRO A 175 6.49 22.77 -14.68
CA PRO A 175 6.89 21.67 -15.55
C PRO A 175 8.10 20.89 -15.01
N GLU A 176 9.08 21.58 -14.43
CA GLU A 176 10.29 20.97 -13.87
C GLU A 176 9.98 20.07 -12.66
N ASP A 177 8.97 20.40 -11.85
CA ASP A 177 8.57 19.58 -10.71
C ASP A 177 7.92 18.28 -11.18
N ILE A 178 7.18 18.31 -12.29
CA ILE A 178 6.55 17.12 -12.89
C ILE A 178 7.62 16.19 -13.47
N TYR A 179 8.64 16.74 -14.15
CA TYR A 179 9.80 15.97 -14.59
C TYR A 179 10.53 15.31 -13.41
N ALA A 180 10.85 16.08 -12.37
CA ALA A 180 11.54 15.57 -11.19
C ALA A 180 10.73 14.47 -10.49
N THR A 181 9.40 14.63 -10.41
CA THR A 181 8.51 13.61 -9.83
C THR A 181 8.57 12.30 -10.63
N TYR A 182 8.57 12.38 -11.96
CA TYR A 182 8.72 11.21 -12.82
C TYR A 182 10.08 10.52 -12.65
N GLU A 183 11.18 11.29 -12.56
CA GLU A 183 12.52 10.75 -12.35
C GLU A 183 12.63 10.00 -11.01
N VAL A 184 12.05 10.56 -9.94
CA VAL A 184 11.99 9.90 -8.64
C VAL A 184 11.16 8.62 -8.72
N TYR A 185 9.97 8.66 -9.33
CA TYR A 185 9.12 7.48 -9.50
C TYR A 185 9.82 6.37 -10.28
N LYS A 186 10.49 6.72 -11.37
CA LYS A 186 11.27 5.78 -12.18
C LYS A 186 12.42 5.18 -11.38
N PHE A 187 13.21 6.00 -10.68
CA PHE A 187 14.30 5.53 -9.83
C PHE A 187 13.80 4.55 -8.76
N VAL A 188 12.71 4.90 -8.06
CA VAL A 188 12.09 4.02 -7.05
C VAL A 188 11.64 2.70 -7.69
N THR A 189 10.99 2.75 -8.85
CA THR A 189 10.52 1.55 -9.57
C THR A 189 11.68 0.66 -10.01
N GLU A 190 12.78 1.24 -10.49
CA GLU A 190 14.00 0.52 -10.88
C GLU A 190 14.67 -0.14 -9.68
N VAL A 191 14.79 0.58 -8.56
CA VAL A 191 15.35 0.04 -7.31
C VAL A 191 14.47 -1.09 -6.80
N LEU A 192 13.16 -0.88 -6.63
CA LEU A 192 12.21 -1.90 -6.17
C LEU A 192 12.20 -3.13 -7.09
N GLY A 193 12.27 -2.93 -8.41
CA GLY A 193 12.35 -3.99 -9.42
C GLY A 193 13.63 -4.84 -9.36
N SER A 194 14.62 -4.42 -8.58
CA SER A 194 15.87 -5.16 -8.33
C SER A 194 15.94 -5.79 -6.94
N MET A 195 14.90 -5.64 -6.12
CA MET A 195 14.89 -6.14 -4.73
C MET A 195 14.46 -7.61 -4.58
N ASN A 196 14.09 -8.29 -5.67
CA ASN A 196 13.84 -9.72 -5.61
C ASN A 196 15.15 -10.47 -5.31
N ILE A 197 15.21 -11.14 -4.17
CA ILE A 197 16.35 -11.95 -3.76
C ILE A 197 15.98 -13.42 -3.93
N LYS A 198 16.70 -14.12 -4.82
CA LYS A 198 16.55 -15.56 -5.00
C LYS A 198 17.26 -16.33 -3.88
N PRO A 199 16.71 -17.49 -3.47
CA PRO A 199 17.42 -18.37 -2.55
C PRO A 199 18.76 -18.82 -3.16
N PRO A 200 19.81 -19.03 -2.34
CA PRO A 200 21.07 -19.55 -2.84
C PRO A 200 20.88 -20.96 -3.41
N GLU A 201 21.50 -21.23 -4.56
CA GLU A 201 21.43 -22.54 -5.21
C GLU A 201 22.25 -23.57 -4.44
N GLU A 202 21.68 -24.78 -4.28
CA GLU A 202 22.40 -25.88 -3.65
C GLU A 202 23.60 -26.29 -4.53
N PRO A 203 24.84 -26.23 -4.03
CA PRO A 203 26.02 -26.46 -4.86
C PRO A 203 26.20 -27.93 -5.25
N PHE A 204 25.71 -28.87 -4.42
CA PHE A 204 25.68 -30.31 -4.67
C PHE A 204 24.73 -30.99 -3.69
N SER A 205 24.18 -32.15 -4.08
CA SER A 205 23.23 -32.90 -3.25
C SER A 205 23.86 -33.34 -1.92
N GLY A 206 23.17 -33.10 -0.81
CA GLY A 206 23.63 -33.50 0.54
C GLY A 206 24.56 -32.47 1.20
N VAL A 207 24.64 -31.25 0.67
CA VAL A 207 25.44 -30.16 1.24
C VAL A 207 25.08 -29.86 2.69
N LEU A 208 23.81 -30.00 3.06
CA LEU A 208 23.31 -29.74 4.41
C LEU A 208 23.84 -30.76 5.43
N ASP A 209 24.03 -32.02 5.02
CA ASP A 209 24.59 -33.06 5.88
C ASP A 209 26.08 -32.82 6.14
N ILE A 210 26.83 -32.43 5.08
CA ILE A 210 28.24 -32.04 5.20
C ILE A 210 28.40 -30.78 6.07
N LEU A 211 27.51 -29.81 5.91
CA LEU A 211 27.47 -28.60 6.73
C LEU A 211 27.21 -28.93 8.20
N SER A 212 26.24 -29.80 8.48
CA SER A 212 25.90 -30.27 9.83
C SER A 212 27.10 -30.92 10.52
N ASP A 213 27.87 -31.72 9.79
CA ASP A 213 29.08 -32.37 10.31
C ASP A 213 30.26 -31.39 10.50
N ALA A 214 30.41 -30.41 9.61
CA ALA A 214 31.47 -29.39 9.67
C ALA A 214 31.25 -28.36 10.78
N LEU A 215 30.00 -28.01 11.10
CA LEU A 215 29.64 -27.00 12.09
C LEU A 215 29.70 -27.50 13.54
N ARG A 216 29.95 -28.80 13.80
CA ARG A 216 29.99 -29.40 15.15
C ARG A 216 31.03 -28.77 16.10
N GLY A 217 31.95 -27.94 15.61
CA GLY A 217 32.97 -27.23 16.39
C GLY A 217 32.84 -25.70 16.44
N ILE A 218 31.89 -25.11 15.72
CA ILE A 218 31.63 -23.66 15.73
C ILE A 218 30.61 -23.37 16.83
N LYS A 219 30.84 -22.32 17.63
CA LYS A 219 29.84 -21.89 18.63
C LYS A 219 28.53 -21.64 17.88
N PRO A 220 27.41 -22.26 18.28
CA PRO A 220 26.13 -22.03 17.63
C PRO A 220 25.85 -20.52 17.60
N PRO A 221 25.09 -20.04 16.61
CA PRO A 221 24.64 -18.65 16.61
C PRO A 221 24.03 -18.33 17.97
N PRO A 222 24.05 -17.05 18.40
CA PRO A 222 23.26 -16.64 19.56
C PRO A 222 21.89 -17.31 19.43
N SER A 223 21.44 -17.94 20.51
CA SER A 223 20.15 -18.61 20.43
C SER A 223 19.12 -17.53 20.15
N PRO A 224 18.24 -17.70 19.14
CA PRO A 224 17.18 -16.74 18.92
C PRO A 224 16.44 -16.55 20.26
N PRO A 225 15.86 -15.36 20.51
CA PRO A 225 15.04 -15.14 21.68
C PRO A 225 14.10 -16.34 21.84
N ARG A 226 14.08 -16.97 23.04
CA ARG A 226 13.29 -18.19 23.25
C ARG A 226 11.89 -17.91 22.70
N PRO A 227 11.32 -18.77 21.83
CA PRO A 227 9.95 -18.57 21.40
C PRO A 227 9.10 -18.53 22.66
N ARG A 228 8.70 -17.33 23.07
CA ARG A 228 7.67 -17.16 24.09
C ARG A 228 6.44 -17.82 23.52
N ARG A 229 5.65 -18.43 24.41
CA ARG A 229 4.49 -19.26 24.05
C ARG A 229 3.82 -18.66 22.82
N MET A 230 3.86 -19.39 21.70
CA MET A 230 3.06 -19.02 20.55
C MET A 230 1.64 -18.84 21.06
N CYS A 231 1.06 -17.69 20.75
CA CYS A 231 -0.32 -17.40 21.09
C CYS A 231 -1.20 -18.55 20.60
N SER A 232 -2.20 -18.92 21.38
CA SER A 232 -3.08 -20.00 20.96
C SER A 232 -3.79 -19.58 19.66
N PHE A 233 -4.20 -20.55 18.85
CA PHE A 233 -4.96 -20.27 17.63
C PHE A 233 -6.20 -19.39 17.90
N GLU A 234 -6.80 -19.52 19.08
CA GLU A 234 -7.94 -18.71 19.53
C GLU A 234 -7.53 -17.25 19.86
N ASP A 235 -6.35 -17.02 20.44
CA ASP A 235 -5.83 -15.67 20.75
C ASP A 235 -5.36 -14.90 19.50
N ILE A 236 -4.83 -15.61 18.50
CA ILE A 236 -4.43 -15.06 17.20
C ILE A 236 -5.67 -14.66 16.38
N MET A 237 -6.70 -15.50 16.40
CA MET A 237 -7.99 -15.23 15.74
C MET A 237 -8.82 -14.17 16.46
N ALA A 238 -8.46 -13.87 17.71
CA ALA A 238 -9.09 -12.82 18.49
C ALA A 238 -8.56 -11.41 18.15
N LEU A 239 -7.50 -11.18 17.36
CA LEU A 239 -7.13 -9.83 16.84
C LEU A 239 -7.14 -8.67 17.87
N GLY A 240 -6.74 -8.91 19.12
CA GLY A 240 -6.80 -7.92 20.21
C GLY A 240 -8.22 -7.67 20.75
N LEU A 241 -9.15 -8.60 20.48
CA LEU A 241 -10.55 -8.59 20.91
C LEU A 241 -10.65 -8.77 22.44
N THR A 242 -9.77 -9.59 23.00
CA THR A 242 -9.68 -10.02 24.41
C THR A 242 -8.38 -9.51 25.07
N GLU A 243 -8.34 -9.48 26.40
CA GLU A 243 -7.17 -9.03 27.18
C GLU A 243 -5.95 -9.93 26.96
N GLU A 244 -6.16 -11.25 26.90
CA GLU A 244 -5.13 -12.27 26.60
C GLU A 244 -4.59 -12.17 25.15
N SER A 245 -5.43 -11.79 24.19
CA SER A 245 -5.02 -11.52 22.79
C SER A 245 -4.21 -10.22 22.68
N ARG A 246 -4.50 -9.20 23.50
CA ARG A 246 -3.73 -7.95 23.55
C ARG A 246 -2.34 -8.17 24.13
N GLU A 247 -2.24 -8.89 25.25
CA GLU A 247 -0.96 -9.29 25.85
C GLU A 247 -0.11 -10.10 24.86
N CYS A 248 -0.72 -10.98 24.05
CA CYS A 248 -0.07 -11.69 22.95
C CYS A 248 0.56 -10.77 21.88
N TYR A 249 -0.16 -9.74 21.42
CA TYR A 249 0.38 -8.79 20.42
C TYR A 249 1.43 -7.86 21.02
N GLU A 250 1.31 -7.48 22.29
CA GLU A 250 2.35 -6.72 23.01
C GLU A 250 3.63 -7.54 23.20
N GLU A 251 3.52 -8.84 23.50
CA GLU A 251 4.66 -9.76 23.53
C GLU A 251 5.26 -9.98 22.14
N PHE A 252 4.47 -9.94 21.06
CA PHE A 252 4.98 -9.99 19.67
C PHE A 252 5.76 -8.72 19.28
N VAL A 253 5.34 -7.53 19.74
CA VAL A 253 6.09 -6.28 19.52
C VAL A 253 7.40 -6.26 20.31
N LYS A 254 7.40 -6.72 21.56
CA LYS A 254 8.65 -6.95 22.33
C LYS A 254 9.53 -8.02 21.69
N SER A 255 8.93 -9.04 21.07
CA SER A 255 9.64 -10.02 20.26
C SER A 255 10.32 -9.33 19.07
N ILE A 256 9.66 -8.42 18.34
CA ILE A 256 10.28 -7.65 17.24
C ILE A 256 11.50 -6.84 17.73
N GLU A 257 11.41 -6.22 18.91
CA GLU A 257 12.53 -5.50 19.54
C GLU A 257 13.69 -6.46 19.91
N GLU A 258 13.39 -7.58 20.57
CA GLU A 258 14.36 -8.65 20.89
C GLU A 258 14.96 -9.29 19.62
N TRP A 259 14.20 -9.36 18.51
CA TRP A 259 14.65 -9.85 17.20
C TRP A 259 15.56 -8.85 16.49
N LEU A 260 15.38 -7.54 16.66
CA LEU A 260 16.27 -6.50 16.14
C LEU A 260 17.58 -6.43 16.94
N GLU A 261 17.52 -6.61 18.26
CA GLU A 261 18.72 -6.80 19.11
C GLU A 261 19.46 -8.09 18.74
N TYR A 262 18.73 -9.18 18.55
CA TYR A 262 19.27 -10.43 18.01
C TYR A 262 19.87 -10.26 16.62
N LEU A 263 19.30 -9.41 15.76
CA LEU A 263 19.88 -9.09 14.45
C LEU A 263 21.25 -8.41 14.59
N GLY A 264 21.39 -7.49 15.56
CA GLY A 264 22.67 -6.88 15.90
C GLY A 264 23.69 -7.89 16.42
N ASP A 265 23.28 -8.76 17.33
CA ASP A 265 24.12 -9.83 17.90
C ASP A 265 24.49 -10.90 16.86
N LEU A 266 23.59 -11.22 15.94
CA LEU A 266 23.82 -12.18 14.88
C LEU A 266 24.67 -11.62 13.75
N LEU A 267 24.55 -10.32 13.42
CA LEU A 267 25.47 -9.64 12.51
C LEU A 267 26.89 -9.61 13.09
N LYS A 268 27.00 -9.33 14.39
CA LYS A 268 28.26 -9.43 15.13
C LYS A 268 28.81 -10.85 15.12
N TRP A 269 27.99 -11.85 15.44
CA TRP A 269 28.38 -13.26 15.38
C TRP A 269 28.77 -13.69 13.96
N THR A 270 28.07 -13.22 12.93
CA THR A 270 28.36 -13.53 11.53
C THR A 270 29.70 -12.93 11.13
N PHE A 271 29.99 -11.70 11.54
CA PHE A 271 31.29 -11.07 11.32
C PHE A 271 32.41 -11.79 12.07
N GLU A 272 32.21 -12.13 13.35
CA GLU A 272 33.13 -12.91 14.16
C GLU A 272 33.35 -14.33 13.60
N THR A 273 32.31 -14.94 13.03
CA THR A 273 32.36 -16.28 12.41
C THR A 273 33.06 -16.22 11.06
N ILE A 274 32.84 -15.19 10.24
CA ILE A 274 33.60 -14.95 9.01
C ILE A 274 35.09 -14.78 9.35
N LEU A 275 35.43 -14.00 10.38
CA LEU A 275 36.81 -13.85 10.84
C LEU A 275 37.39 -15.16 11.37
N ALA A 276 36.63 -15.93 12.17
CA ALA A 276 37.05 -17.24 12.66
C ALA A 276 37.22 -18.27 11.53
N ILE A 277 36.40 -18.21 10.49
CA ILE A 277 36.51 -19.04 9.29
C ILE A 277 37.72 -18.60 8.46
N ILE A 278 38.00 -17.31 8.34
CA ILE A 278 39.22 -16.80 7.69
C ILE A 278 40.47 -17.26 8.47
N ASP A 279 40.46 -17.18 9.80
CA ASP A 279 41.54 -17.68 10.67
C ASP A 279 41.68 -19.20 10.58
N PHE A 280 40.56 -19.94 10.50
CA PHE A 280 40.54 -21.39 10.31
C PHE A 280 41.08 -21.79 8.93
N ILE A 281 40.66 -21.13 7.84
CA ILE A 281 41.17 -21.34 6.49
C ILE A 281 42.65 -20.98 6.42
N SER A 282 43.08 -19.91 7.08
CA SER A 282 44.49 -19.48 7.13
C SER A 282 45.36 -20.47 7.91
N SER A 283 44.80 -21.18 8.88
CA SER A 283 45.49 -22.22 9.66
C SER A 283 45.40 -23.63 9.05
N LEU A 284 44.49 -23.86 8.09
CA LEU A 284 44.28 -25.14 7.40
C LEU A 284 44.53 -25.09 5.88
N LEU A 285 45.39 -24.17 5.43
CA LEU A 285 45.98 -24.20 4.09
C LEU A 285 46.78 -25.50 3.93
N LEU A 286 46.10 -26.60 3.55
CA LEU A 286 46.53 -27.74 2.72
C LEU A 286 45.66 -29.02 2.90
N THR A 287 44.65 -29.08 3.80
CA THR A 287 43.99 -30.39 4.12
C THR A 287 42.46 -30.46 4.11
N ILE A 288 41.71 -29.37 3.92
CA ILE A 288 40.23 -29.44 3.85
C ILE A 288 39.77 -29.81 2.44
N PRO A 289 38.90 -30.84 2.27
CA PRO A 289 38.23 -31.10 1.00
C PRO A 289 37.41 -29.90 0.55
N ILE A 290 37.58 -29.47 -0.71
CA ILE A 290 36.87 -28.33 -1.32
C ILE A 290 35.35 -28.37 -1.08
N MET A 291 34.75 -29.57 -1.02
CA MET A 291 33.33 -29.76 -0.72
C MET A 291 32.89 -29.19 0.64
N ILE A 292 33.71 -29.30 1.68
CA ILE A 292 33.39 -28.76 3.01
C ILE A 292 33.41 -27.22 2.97
N LEU A 293 34.38 -26.63 2.27
CA LEU A 293 34.47 -25.18 2.12
C LEU A 293 33.28 -24.61 1.33
N ILE A 294 32.87 -25.29 0.24
CA ILE A 294 31.67 -24.94 -0.52
C ILE A 294 30.40 -25.08 0.33
N ALA A 295 30.31 -26.13 1.16
CA ALA A 295 29.18 -26.33 2.07
C ALA A 295 29.07 -25.21 3.11
N ILE A 296 30.20 -24.81 3.72
CA ILE A 296 30.25 -23.70 4.68
C ILE A 296 29.82 -22.38 4.02
N LEU A 297 30.33 -22.08 2.82
CA LEU A 297 29.94 -20.89 2.06
C LEU A 297 28.44 -20.88 1.74
N TYR A 298 27.89 -22.02 1.31
CA TYR A 298 26.46 -22.18 1.07
C TYR A 298 25.65 -21.96 2.37
N GLY A 299 26.10 -22.50 3.50
CA GLY A 299 25.48 -22.28 4.81
C GLY A 299 25.44 -20.80 5.23
N ILE A 300 26.53 -20.06 5.00
CA ILE A 300 26.58 -18.61 5.25
C ILE A 300 25.61 -17.88 4.32
N GLN A 301 25.60 -18.21 3.03
CA GLN A 301 24.68 -17.60 2.07
C GLN A 301 23.22 -17.85 2.44
N LEU A 302 22.88 -19.07 2.88
CA LEU A 302 21.53 -19.44 3.29
C LEU A 302 21.10 -18.73 4.58
N ALA A 303 22.01 -18.58 5.55
CA ALA A 303 21.76 -17.83 6.77
C ALA A 303 21.50 -16.35 6.47
N LEU A 304 22.37 -15.72 5.67
CA LEU A 304 22.20 -14.32 5.23
C LEU A 304 20.91 -14.12 4.44
N TYR A 305 20.59 -15.05 3.53
CA TYR A 305 19.34 -15.04 2.79
C TYR A 305 18.12 -15.07 3.72
N THR A 306 18.11 -15.99 4.68
CA THR A 306 16.99 -16.15 5.62
C THR A 306 16.79 -14.89 6.47
N LEU A 307 17.88 -14.29 6.95
CA LEU A 307 17.82 -13.04 7.72
C LEU A 307 17.29 -11.87 6.89
N LEU A 308 17.77 -11.73 5.67
CA LEU A 308 17.31 -10.70 4.76
C LEU A 308 15.83 -10.88 4.43
N ARG A 309 15.36 -12.12 4.25
CA ARG A 309 13.93 -12.44 4.04
C ARG A 309 13.07 -12.06 5.25
N GLN A 310 13.51 -12.36 6.48
CA GLN A 310 12.77 -11.97 7.70
C GLN A 310 12.69 -10.45 7.87
N PHE A 311 13.80 -9.74 7.62
CA PHE A 311 13.81 -8.28 7.64
C PHE A 311 12.87 -7.70 6.58
N ARG A 312 12.94 -8.21 5.34
CA ARG A 312 12.04 -7.82 4.26
C ARG A 312 10.57 -8.05 4.64
N GLN A 313 10.24 -9.20 5.22
CA GLN A 313 8.88 -9.51 5.65
C GLN A 313 8.35 -8.48 6.66
N THR A 314 9.20 -7.98 7.55
CA THR A 314 8.84 -6.90 8.49
C THR A 314 8.48 -5.61 7.75
N LEU A 315 9.27 -5.23 6.74
CA LEU A 315 9.00 -4.05 5.91
C LEU A 315 7.73 -4.21 5.03
N VAL A 316 7.48 -5.43 4.55
CA VAL A 316 6.25 -5.79 3.83
C VAL A 316 5.03 -5.63 4.73
N LEU A 317 5.07 -6.18 5.95
CA LEU A 317 3.99 -6.07 6.92
C LEU A 317 3.79 -4.65 7.45
N ALA A 318 4.84 -3.81 7.40
CA ALA A 318 4.74 -2.38 7.69
C ALA A 318 4.16 -1.54 6.55
N GLY A 319 3.96 -2.12 5.36
CA GLY A 319 3.41 -1.45 4.18
C GLY A 319 4.43 -0.70 3.32
N LEU A 320 5.74 -0.95 3.50
CA LEU A 320 6.81 -0.26 2.77
C LEU A 320 7.25 -1.00 1.51
N LEU A 321 7.06 -2.32 1.46
CA LEU A 321 7.48 -3.17 0.34
C LEU A 321 6.33 -4.07 -0.11
N TYR A 322 6.38 -4.49 -1.37
CA TYR A 322 5.47 -5.49 -1.91
C TYR A 322 5.85 -6.90 -1.44
N PRO A 323 4.89 -7.74 -0.99
CA PRO A 323 5.16 -9.14 -0.64
C PRO A 323 5.64 -9.96 -1.84
N GLU A 324 6.51 -10.93 -1.57
CA GLU A 324 6.85 -12.00 -2.53
C GLU A 324 5.75 -13.06 -2.62
N PRO A 325 5.72 -13.87 -3.70
CA PRO A 325 4.67 -14.86 -3.91
C PRO A 325 4.48 -15.88 -2.77
N ASP A 326 5.53 -16.26 -2.06
CA ASP A 326 5.45 -17.15 -0.89
C ASP A 326 4.77 -16.47 0.31
N GLU A 327 4.92 -15.15 0.46
CA GLU A 327 4.32 -14.35 1.54
C GLU A 327 2.80 -14.17 1.36
N LEU A 328 2.30 -14.26 0.12
CA LEU A 328 0.86 -14.19 -0.18
C LEU A 328 0.06 -15.37 0.38
N ASN A 329 0.70 -16.55 0.50
CA ASN A 329 0.05 -17.77 0.98
C ASN A 329 0.00 -17.87 2.52
N SER A 330 0.70 -16.95 3.20
CA SER A 330 0.70 -16.84 4.67
C SER A 330 -0.68 -16.44 5.22
N ALA A 331 -0.87 -16.60 6.53
CA ALA A 331 -2.09 -16.14 7.20
C ALA A 331 -2.28 -14.62 7.03
N HIS A 332 -1.20 -13.83 7.15
CA HIS A 332 -1.25 -12.39 6.90
C HIS A 332 -1.62 -12.07 5.46
N GLY A 333 -1.02 -12.77 4.49
CA GLY A 333 -1.35 -12.57 3.07
C GLY A 333 -2.83 -12.80 2.79
N ARG A 334 -3.38 -13.93 3.22
CA ARG A 334 -4.83 -14.19 3.06
C ARG A 334 -5.67 -13.13 3.76
N ASN A 335 -5.25 -12.66 4.94
CA ASN A 335 -5.97 -11.66 5.73
C ASN A 335 -5.95 -10.25 5.15
N LEU A 336 -4.93 -9.91 4.38
CA LEU A 336 -4.77 -8.60 3.77
C LEU A 336 -5.31 -8.56 2.34
N ILE A 337 -5.82 -9.68 1.82
CA ILE A 337 -6.38 -9.81 0.47
C ILE A 337 -7.90 -10.06 0.50
N THR A 338 -8.44 -10.56 1.61
CA THR A 338 -9.87 -10.91 1.75
C THR A 338 -10.55 -10.02 2.79
N ASN A 339 -11.89 -9.93 2.77
CA ASN A 339 -12.67 -8.91 3.49
C ASN A 339 -13.49 -9.42 4.70
N TYR A 340 -13.18 -10.60 5.25
CA TYR A 340 -13.97 -11.23 6.31
C TYR A 340 -13.41 -11.03 7.73
N GLN A 341 -12.27 -10.38 7.89
CA GLN A 341 -11.50 -10.35 9.14
C GLN A 341 -11.98 -9.25 10.10
N CYS A 342 -12.39 -8.09 9.56
CA CYS A 342 -12.76 -6.95 10.40
C CYS A 342 -14.25 -6.96 10.74
N ASN A 343 -14.61 -7.65 11.82
CA ASN A 343 -15.97 -7.70 12.35
C ASN A 343 -16.53 -6.32 12.77
N ALA A 344 -15.64 -5.36 13.09
CA ALA A 344 -16.02 -4.02 13.53
C ALA A 344 -16.80 -3.20 12.47
N ILE A 345 -16.78 -3.60 11.21
CA ILE A 345 -17.41 -2.87 10.09
C ILE A 345 -18.43 -3.72 9.32
N VAL A 346 -19.00 -4.74 9.98
CA VAL A 346 -19.96 -5.68 9.37
C VAL A 346 -21.34 -5.05 9.15
N ASP A 347 -21.78 -4.19 10.07
CA ASP A 347 -23.10 -3.59 10.00
C ASP A 347 -23.10 -2.25 9.25
N PHE A 348 -24.24 -1.92 8.62
CA PHE A 348 -24.48 -0.57 8.12
C PHE A 348 -24.39 0.41 9.29
N LYS A 349 -23.66 1.51 9.09
CA LYS A 349 -23.21 2.47 10.10
C LYS A 349 -21.97 2.07 10.92
N GLY A 350 -21.34 0.94 10.63
CA GLY A 350 -20.09 0.53 11.27
C GLY A 350 -18.86 1.32 10.81
N TYR A 351 -18.98 2.14 9.77
CA TYR A 351 -17.90 2.82 9.07
C TYR A 351 -18.18 4.33 8.89
N PRO A 352 -17.16 5.21 8.81
CA PRO A 352 -15.74 4.93 8.95
C PRO A 352 -15.29 4.93 10.40
N ARG A 353 -14.33 4.06 10.73
CA ARG A 353 -13.70 4.03 12.06
C ARG A 353 -12.59 5.07 12.13
N THR A 354 -12.47 5.77 13.26
CA THR A 354 -11.47 6.82 13.47
C THR A 354 -10.06 6.25 13.64
N HIS A 355 -9.05 7.06 13.34
CA HIS A 355 -7.65 6.70 13.55
C HIS A 355 -7.32 6.52 15.04
N SER A 356 -6.39 5.61 15.37
CA SER A 356 -5.74 5.54 16.69
C SER A 356 -4.28 5.18 16.53
N CYS A 357 -3.40 5.99 17.12
CA CYS A 357 -1.96 5.74 17.15
C CYS A 357 -1.56 4.59 18.09
N GLU A 358 -2.51 4.09 18.91
CA GLU A 358 -2.29 2.94 19.80
C GLU A 358 -2.45 1.60 19.07
N LEU A 359 -3.07 1.60 17.89
CA LEU A 359 -3.33 0.39 17.11
C LEU A 359 -2.24 0.18 16.06
N ASN A 360 -1.75 -1.05 15.99
CA ASN A 360 -0.87 -1.49 14.91
C ASN A 360 -1.64 -1.51 13.57
N ASN A 361 -0.98 -1.18 12.46
CA ASN A 361 -1.54 -1.28 11.10
C ASN A 361 -2.10 -2.68 10.76
N LEU A 362 -1.63 -3.75 11.41
CA LEU A 362 -2.17 -5.10 11.20
C LEU A 362 -3.45 -5.42 11.98
N GLN A 363 -3.88 -4.55 12.90
CA GLN A 363 -5.12 -4.73 13.66
C GLN A 363 -6.33 -4.03 13.00
N CYS A 364 -7.50 -4.67 13.09
CA CYS A 364 -8.73 -4.02 12.68
C CYS A 364 -9.07 -2.89 13.67
N PRO A 365 -9.50 -1.71 13.18
CA PRO A 365 -9.83 -0.60 14.06
C PRO A 365 -11.07 -0.91 14.91
N ARG A 366 -10.95 -0.68 16.22
CA ARG A 366 -12.03 -0.83 17.22
C ARG A 366 -12.36 0.51 17.88
N THR A 367 -12.12 1.58 17.12
CA THR A 367 -12.26 2.97 17.53
C THR A 367 -13.71 3.46 17.33
N SER A 368 -13.97 4.71 17.71
CA SER A 368 -15.26 5.35 17.46
C SER A 368 -15.55 5.45 15.96
N ILE A 369 -16.83 5.61 15.62
CA ILE A 369 -17.29 5.82 14.26
C ILE A 369 -17.41 7.33 14.02
N GLU A 370 -16.99 7.79 12.85
CA GLU A 370 -17.29 9.15 12.39
C GLU A 370 -18.75 9.22 11.94
N GLU A 371 -19.52 10.15 12.50
CA GLU A 371 -20.92 10.32 12.14
C GLU A 371 -21.08 11.28 10.94
N PRO A 372 -22.08 11.05 10.08
CA PRO A 372 -22.97 9.89 10.04
C PRO A 372 -22.28 8.60 9.55
N GLY A 373 -22.49 7.52 10.29
CA GLY A 373 -22.01 6.19 9.89
C GLY A 373 -22.66 5.67 8.60
N THR A 374 -21.90 4.89 7.83
CA THR A 374 -22.25 4.23 6.57
C THR A 374 -21.63 2.82 6.50
N LEU A 375 -21.38 2.31 5.29
CA LEU A 375 -20.74 1.04 5.01
C LEU A 375 -19.63 1.30 3.96
N PRO A 376 -18.52 0.56 3.93
CA PRO A 376 -17.44 0.84 2.97
C PRO A 376 -17.73 0.33 1.55
N ALA A 377 -18.28 -0.88 1.42
CA ALA A 377 -18.76 -1.49 0.18
C ALA A 377 -19.64 -2.70 0.47
N LEU A 378 -20.43 -3.12 -0.53
CA LEU A 378 -21.41 -4.20 -0.42
C LEU A 378 -20.88 -5.60 -0.76
N ASN A 379 -19.57 -5.78 -0.94
CA ASN A 379 -19.03 -7.10 -1.26
C ASN A 379 -19.33 -8.08 -0.12
N ALA A 380 -19.74 -9.30 -0.47
CA ALA A 380 -20.00 -10.36 0.49
C ALA A 380 -18.75 -10.64 1.33
N ARG A 381 -18.90 -10.79 2.65
CA ARG A 381 -17.79 -11.16 3.53
C ARG A 381 -17.64 -12.67 3.58
N SER A 382 -16.61 -13.19 2.93
CA SER A 382 -16.29 -14.62 2.91
C SER A 382 -14.79 -14.83 2.75
N ALA A 383 -14.31 -15.98 3.19
CA ALA A 383 -12.95 -16.44 2.88
C ALA A 383 -12.69 -16.58 1.38
N ASP A 384 -13.75 -16.76 0.60
CA ASP A 384 -13.68 -16.87 -0.87
C ASP A 384 -13.76 -15.51 -1.58
N THR A 385 -14.16 -14.45 -0.86
CA THR A 385 -14.25 -13.10 -1.43
C THR A 385 -12.87 -12.47 -1.51
N ASN A 386 -12.28 -12.53 -2.70
CA ASN A 386 -10.97 -11.98 -3.03
C ASN A 386 -11.06 -10.76 -3.99
N PRO A 387 -9.95 -10.09 -4.33
CA PRO A 387 -9.96 -8.86 -5.13
C PRO A 387 -10.58 -9.01 -6.52
N ASP A 388 -10.59 -10.23 -7.08
CA ASP A 388 -11.21 -10.48 -8.38
C ASP A 388 -12.71 -10.11 -8.39
N ASN A 389 -13.37 -10.07 -7.23
CA ASN A 389 -14.76 -9.64 -7.11
C ASN A 389 -14.97 -8.23 -7.68
N PHE A 390 -14.23 -7.26 -7.17
CA PHE A 390 -14.37 -5.88 -7.63
C PHE A 390 -13.61 -5.63 -8.95
N ILE A 391 -12.59 -6.42 -9.27
CA ILE A 391 -11.82 -6.25 -10.51
C ILE A 391 -12.62 -6.71 -11.73
N PHE A 392 -13.26 -7.89 -11.68
CA PHE A 392 -13.92 -8.47 -12.85
C PHE A 392 -15.20 -9.29 -12.61
N LEU A 393 -15.44 -9.85 -11.42
CA LEU A 393 -16.58 -10.77 -11.24
C LEU A 393 -17.91 -10.04 -11.03
N GLU A 394 -17.92 -8.90 -10.34
CA GLU A 394 -19.14 -8.15 -10.06
C GLU A 394 -19.83 -7.75 -11.38
N PRO A 395 -21.12 -8.08 -11.59
CA PRO A 395 -21.79 -7.83 -12.86
C PRO A 395 -21.84 -6.33 -13.22
N PHE A 396 -21.46 -6.01 -14.45
CA PHE A 396 -21.67 -4.68 -15.03
C PHE A 396 -22.66 -4.77 -16.18
N ASN A 397 -23.96 -4.62 -15.87
CA ASN A 397 -25.06 -4.73 -16.82
C ASN A 397 -25.93 -3.44 -16.82
N GLN A 398 -27.06 -3.44 -17.52
CA GLN A 398 -27.94 -2.26 -17.61
C GLN A 398 -28.51 -1.80 -16.26
N GLN A 399 -28.72 -2.72 -15.32
CA GLN A 399 -29.15 -2.41 -13.96
C GLN A 399 -28.01 -1.75 -13.17
N THR A 400 -26.81 -2.32 -13.21
CA THR A 400 -25.63 -1.69 -12.58
C THR A 400 -25.35 -0.29 -13.15
N LEU A 401 -25.53 -0.11 -14.47
CA LEU A 401 -25.39 1.19 -15.10
C LEU A 401 -26.46 2.18 -14.64
N SER A 402 -27.71 1.74 -14.39
CA SER A 402 -28.73 2.62 -13.83
C SER A 402 -28.38 3.00 -12.38
N TYR A 403 -27.80 2.09 -11.61
CA TYR A 403 -27.30 2.37 -10.26
C TYR A 403 -26.17 3.39 -10.27
N LEU A 404 -25.17 3.24 -11.15
CA LEU A 404 -24.11 4.23 -11.34
C LEU A 404 -24.68 5.63 -11.61
N ARG A 405 -25.70 5.73 -12.46
CA ARG A 405 -26.39 6.99 -12.75
C ARG A 405 -27.09 7.59 -11.53
N GLU A 406 -27.74 6.75 -10.71
CA GLU A 406 -28.36 7.19 -9.46
C GLU A 406 -27.33 7.73 -8.47
N TYR A 407 -26.20 7.05 -8.29
CA TYR A 407 -25.10 7.54 -7.44
C TYR A 407 -24.52 8.85 -7.96
N ALA A 408 -24.24 8.96 -9.26
CA ALA A 408 -23.70 10.17 -9.87
C ALA A 408 -24.63 11.38 -9.66
N LYS A 409 -25.94 11.15 -9.81
CA LYS A 409 -26.98 12.17 -9.69
C LYS A 409 -27.49 12.40 -8.27
N ALA A 410 -27.01 11.65 -7.28
CA ALA A 410 -27.41 11.82 -5.89
C ALA A 410 -27.13 13.27 -5.43
N PRO A 411 -28.14 14.07 -5.06
CA PRO A 411 -27.94 15.49 -4.77
C PRO A 411 -27.29 15.71 -3.40
N THR A 412 -27.37 14.72 -2.50
CA THR A 412 -26.89 14.81 -1.12
C THR A 412 -26.22 13.50 -0.68
N PRO A 413 -25.30 13.57 0.30
CA PRO A 413 -24.74 12.38 0.95
C PRO A 413 -25.81 11.44 1.54
N ASP A 414 -26.91 11.98 2.08
CA ASP A 414 -28.04 11.20 2.57
C ASP A 414 -28.62 10.29 1.48
N ARG A 415 -28.80 10.80 0.25
CA ARG A 415 -29.30 10.01 -0.86
C ARG A 415 -28.34 8.88 -1.25
N THR A 416 -27.04 9.13 -1.25
CA THR A 416 -26.03 8.08 -1.50
C THR A 416 -26.11 6.97 -0.45
N ARG A 417 -26.27 7.33 0.83
CA ARG A 417 -26.47 6.36 1.92
C ARG A 417 -27.75 5.52 1.74
N GLU A 418 -28.83 6.11 1.23
CA GLU A 418 -30.06 5.35 0.91
C GLU A 418 -29.85 4.35 -0.22
N LEU A 419 -29.11 4.71 -1.28
CA LEU A 419 -28.78 3.82 -2.39
C LEU A 419 -27.92 2.64 -1.89
N GLU A 420 -26.93 2.92 -1.07
CA GLU A 420 -26.07 1.91 -0.46
C GLU A 420 -26.88 0.97 0.44
N ALA A 421 -27.72 1.50 1.32
CA ALA A 421 -28.62 0.71 2.17
C ALA A 421 -29.61 -0.14 1.37
N SER A 422 -29.91 0.26 0.12
CA SER A 422 -30.77 -0.49 -0.80
C SER A 422 -30.02 -1.57 -1.58
N GLY A 423 -28.71 -1.74 -1.36
CA GLY A 423 -27.90 -2.77 -2.01
C GLY A 423 -27.43 -2.44 -3.42
N TYR A 424 -27.38 -1.15 -3.80
CA TYR A 424 -27.00 -0.75 -5.16
C TYR A 424 -25.49 -0.84 -5.36
N THR A 425 -25.04 -1.66 -6.32
CA THR A 425 -23.63 -1.86 -6.65
C THR A 425 -23.22 -1.08 -7.92
N LEU A 426 -21.91 -0.79 -8.09
CA LEU A 426 -21.36 -0.08 -9.26
C LEU A 426 -20.68 -1.05 -10.26
N GLY A 427 -20.63 -2.34 -9.94
CA GLY A 427 -20.08 -3.40 -10.78
C GLY A 427 -18.57 -3.58 -10.58
N ASN A 428 -17.86 -3.86 -11.67
CA ASN A 428 -16.42 -4.15 -11.65
C ASN A 428 -15.56 -3.08 -12.37
N ALA A 429 -14.32 -2.94 -11.90
CA ALA A 429 -13.36 -1.93 -12.34
C ALA A 429 -13.04 -2.02 -13.84
N VAL A 430 -12.85 -3.23 -14.39
CA VAL A 430 -12.49 -3.42 -15.81
C VAL A 430 -13.63 -2.95 -16.74
N SER A 431 -14.86 -3.34 -16.42
CA SER A 431 -16.03 -2.99 -17.23
C SER A 431 -16.36 -1.51 -17.13
N LEU A 432 -16.26 -0.92 -15.94
CA LEU A 432 -16.44 0.52 -15.75
C LEU A 432 -15.35 1.31 -16.50
N SER A 433 -14.09 0.88 -16.43
CA SER A 433 -12.98 1.49 -17.18
C SER A 433 -13.27 1.53 -18.67
N TYR A 434 -13.66 0.40 -19.25
CA TYR A 434 -14.04 0.31 -20.66
C TYR A 434 -15.22 1.22 -21.00
N TRP A 435 -16.26 1.21 -20.17
CA TRP A 435 -17.44 2.06 -20.36
C TRP A 435 -17.08 3.55 -20.31
N MET A 436 -16.25 3.98 -19.36
CA MET A 436 -15.81 5.37 -19.21
C MET A 436 -14.99 5.83 -20.42
N ILE A 437 -14.02 5.03 -20.87
CA ILE A 437 -13.20 5.35 -22.06
C ILE A 437 -14.08 5.49 -23.30
N LEU A 438 -14.98 4.52 -23.55
CA LEU A 438 -15.87 4.58 -24.71
C LEU A 438 -16.78 5.81 -24.70
N ASN A 439 -17.38 6.14 -23.55
CA ASN A 439 -18.29 7.27 -23.44
C ASN A 439 -17.55 8.62 -23.50
N ALA A 440 -16.34 8.69 -22.96
CA ALA A 440 -15.44 9.84 -23.13
C ALA A 440 -15.06 10.07 -24.60
N LEU A 441 -14.76 8.99 -25.33
CA LEU A 441 -14.44 9.02 -26.76
C LEU A 441 -15.65 9.42 -27.61
N LEU A 442 -16.81 8.80 -27.36
CA LEU A 442 -18.06 9.03 -28.09
C LEU A 442 -18.81 10.30 -27.66
N LYS A 443 -18.29 11.03 -26.65
CA LYS A 443 -18.91 12.22 -26.06
C LYS A 443 -20.35 11.98 -25.58
N LYS A 444 -20.58 10.86 -24.91
CA LYS A 444 -21.87 10.45 -24.32
C LYS A 444 -21.76 10.38 -22.81
N ASP A 445 -22.88 10.60 -22.10
CA ASP A 445 -22.97 10.46 -20.63
C ASP A 445 -21.81 11.14 -19.86
N LEU A 446 -21.32 12.28 -20.37
CA LEU A 446 -20.11 12.94 -19.86
C LEU A 446 -20.27 13.45 -18.42
N ASP A 447 -21.50 13.78 -18.01
CA ASP A 447 -21.85 14.13 -16.64
C ASP A 447 -21.60 12.96 -15.66
N ILE A 448 -21.79 11.72 -16.14
CA ILE A 448 -21.57 10.51 -15.35
C ILE A 448 -20.10 10.09 -15.42
N VAL A 449 -19.49 10.12 -16.61
CA VAL A 449 -18.06 9.77 -16.80
C VAL A 449 -17.16 10.66 -15.95
N PHE A 450 -17.45 11.95 -15.88
CA PHE A 450 -16.64 12.94 -15.16
C PHE A 450 -17.29 13.39 -13.85
N THR A 451 -18.05 12.51 -13.20
CA THR A 451 -18.51 12.77 -11.83
C THR A 451 -17.30 12.92 -10.90
N ASP A 452 -17.33 13.94 -10.04
CA ASP A 452 -16.29 14.14 -9.01
C ASP A 452 -16.50 13.15 -7.86
N TRP A 453 -15.99 11.94 -8.05
CA TRP A 453 -15.99 10.90 -7.04
C TRP A 453 -14.94 11.16 -5.95
N ASN A 454 -15.24 10.78 -4.72
CA ASN A 454 -14.22 10.62 -3.69
C ASN A 454 -13.53 9.27 -3.93
N LEU A 455 -12.27 9.30 -4.37
CA LEU A 455 -11.58 8.10 -4.85
C LEU A 455 -11.25 7.13 -3.72
N ASP A 456 -11.01 7.62 -2.50
CA ASP A 456 -10.73 6.77 -1.34
C ASP A 456 -11.97 6.18 -0.65
N SER A 457 -13.17 6.44 -1.18
CA SER A 457 -14.44 6.01 -0.58
C SER A 457 -14.58 6.40 0.90
N ASP A 458 -14.17 7.62 1.25
CA ASP A 458 -14.08 8.13 2.63
C ASP A 458 -15.30 7.86 3.51
N ARG A 459 -16.48 7.95 2.89
CA ARG A 459 -17.78 7.84 3.54
C ARG A 459 -18.63 6.72 2.94
N GLY A 460 -17.99 5.81 2.20
CA GLY A 460 -18.62 4.61 1.67
C GLY A 460 -18.71 4.62 0.14
N TYR A 461 -19.37 3.60 -0.36
CA TYR A 461 -19.38 3.27 -1.76
C TYR A 461 -20.13 4.31 -2.62
N GLY A 462 -19.54 4.75 -3.73
CA GLY A 462 -20.17 5.74 -4.62
C GLY A 462 -20.31 7.14 -4.00
N TYR A 463 -19.48 7.50 -3.01
CA TYR A 463 -19.42 8.87 -2.51
C TYR A 463 -18.80 9.84 -3.51
N LYS A 464 -19.39 11.03 -3.60
CA LYS A 464 -18.82 12.14 -4.34
C LYS A 464 -17.90 12.97 -3.47
N CYS A 465 -17.08 13.83 -4.09
CA CYS A 465 -16.28 14.82 -3.39
C CYS A 465 -17.14 15.60 -2.38
N TRP A 466 -16.72 15.59 -1.13
CA TRP A 466 -17.53 16.02 0.00
C TRP A 466 -16.72 16.89 0.96
N TYR A 467 -17.41 17.71 1.74
CA TYR A 467 -16.86 18.41 2.89
C TYR A 467 -17.81 18.26 4.08
N TRP A 468 -17.26 18.43 5.29
CA TRP A 468 -18.08 18.51 6.48
C TRP A 468 -18.54 19.95 6.68
N ASP A 469 -19.85 20.18 6.73
CA ASP A 469 -20.41 21.49 6.99
C ASP A 469 -20.51 21.72 8.52
N PRO A 470 -19.72 22.64 9.09
CA PRO A 470 -19.73 22.92 10.52
C PRO A 470 -21.06 23.52 11.02
N GLN A 471 -21.84 24.17 10.13
CA GLN A 471 -23.10 24.80 10.51
C GLN A 471 -24.21 23.76 10.69
N THR A 472 -24.35 22.84 9.72
CA THR A 472 -25.36 21.78 9.76
C THR A 472 -24.86 20.52 10.47
N ARG A 473 -23.56 20.41 10.75
CA ARG A 473 -22.88 19.23 11.29
C ARG A 473 -23.12 17.98 10.46
N LYS A 474 -23.23 18.15 9.14
CA LYS A 474 -23.50 17.09 8.18
C LYS A 474 -22.51 17.16 7.04
N ASP A 475 -22.33 16.03 6.38
CA ASP A 475 -21.60 16.00 5.13
C ASP A 475 -22.41 16.72 4.06
N SER A 476 -21.71 17.45 3.20
CA SER A 476 -22.27 18.09 2.02
C SER A 476 -21.38 17.76 0.83
N TYR A 477 -21.99 17.56 -0.34
CA TYR A 477 -21.22 17.47 -1.57
C TYR A 477 -20.69 18.84 -1.96
N VAL A 478 -19.51 18.85 -2.54
CA VAL A 478 -18.94 20.05 -3.16
C VAL A 478 -19.91 20.47 -4.26
N GLN A 479 -20.67 21.55 -4.02
CA GLN A 479 -21.68 22.02 -4.95
C GLN A 479 -21.05 22.89 -6.02
N TYR A 480 -21.46 22.66 -7.26
CA TYR A 480 -21.10 23.49 -8.40
C TYR A 480 -22.09 24.64 -8.50
N ILE A 481 -21.57 25.86 -8.59
CA ILE A 481 -22.20 26.85 -9.46
C ILE A 481 -21.55 26.63 -10.81
N TYR A 482 -22.23 25.91 -11.71
CA TYR A 482 -21.92 26.01 -13.13
C TYR A 482 -22.28 27.45 -13.53
N VAL A 483 -21.28 28.33 -13.60
CA VAL A 483 -21.44 29.66 -14.23
C VAL A 483 -21.25 29.51 -15.72
#